data_AF-A0A9E3VQY0-F1
#
_entry.id   AF-A0A9E3VQY0-F1
#
_cell.length_a   1.000
_cell.length_b   1.000
_cell.length_c   1.000
_cell.angle_alpha   90.00
_cell.angle_beta   90.00
_cell.angle_gamma   90.00
#
_symmetry.space_group_name_H-M   'P 1'
#
loop_
_entity.id
_entity.type
_entity.pdbx_description
1 polymer ?
#
loop_
_entity_poly.entity_id
_entity_poly.type
_entity_poly.pdbx_seq_one_letter_code
_entity_poly.pdbx_strand_id
1 'polypeptide(L)'
;MKWNEKYLKIGCFASLVLFVCAVGVSCVLFKRWMVMRFDHPEVYVCKPTAQGVAHEAWLLEAGSIGRGWYFFVRKDASQTPHYIENIELGFSEDLAGMEWSRDGALFAVTMRMKGSGGESRVYAYDFSQDKAMTPPFPYETLWDIDSFPDSKDMPQEAVTAAWDRELKALIDAHGGPEGPMTVIDQIRSPLRDLDYREWMKLKKELGWGN
;
A
#
# COMPACT_ATOMS: atom_id res chain seq x y z
N MET A 1 49.18 -43.31 26.20
CA MET A 1 48.75 -41.93 26.51
C MET A 1 47.23 -41.94 26.63
N LYS A 2 46.68 -42.02 27.86
CA LYS A 2 45.23 -42.12 28.07
C LYS A 2 44.62 -40.72 27.97
N TRP A 3 43.96 -40.43 26.86
CA TRP A 3 43.14 -39.23 26.77
C TRP A 3 42.01 -39.32 27.80
N ASN A 4 41.82 -38.26 28.59
CA ASN A 4 40.88 -38.24 29.70
C ASN A 4 39.45 -38.14 29.14
N GLU A 5 38.66 -39.22 29.23
CA GLU A 5 37.25 -39.26 28.78
C GLU A 5 36.41 -38.10 29.32
N LYS A 6 36.80 -37.56 30.49
CA LYS A 6 36.19 -36.37 31.10
C LYS A 6 36.29 -35.13 30.20
N TYR A 7 37.43 -34.89 29.56
CA TYR A 7 37.61 -33.74 28.66
C TYR A 7 36.83 -33.93 27.36
N LEU A 8 36.69 -35.17 26.87
CA LEU A 8 35.88 -35.47 25.69
C LEU A 8 34.40 -35.15 25.94
N LYS A 9 33.85 -35.58 27.08
CA LYS A 9 32.45 -35.29 27.45
C LYS A 9 32.19 -33.79 27.60
N ILE A 10 33.11 -33.05 28.23
CA ILE A 10 33.01 -31.59 28.38
C ILE A 10 33.06 -30.92 26.99
N GLY A 11 33.96 -31.35 26.11
CA GLY A 11 34.08 -30.82 24.74
C GLY A 11 32.82 -31.05 23.90
N CYS A 12 32.23 -32.25 23.97
CA CYS A 12 30.97 -32.56 23.30
C CYS A 12 29.82 -31.68 23.80
N PHE A 13 29.70 -31.50 25.12
CA PHE A 13 28.65 -30.67 25.69
C PHE A 13 28.82 -29.18 25.33
N ALA A 14 30.05 -28.65 25.41
CA ALA A 14 30.34 -27.28 25.01
C ALA A 14 30.03 -27.03 23.52
N SER A 15 30.36 -27.98 22.65
CA SER A 15 30.07 -27.89 21.22
C SER A 15 28.56 -27.91 20.93
N LEU A 16 27.80 -28.74 21.65
CA LEU A 16 26.34 -28.78 21.54
C LEU A 16 25.71 -27.45 21.97
N VAL A 17 26.15 -26.88 23.10
CA VAL A 17 25.65 -25.59 23.59
C VAL A 17 25.95 -24.49 22.58
N LEU A 18 27.17 -24.43 22.04
CA LEU A 18 27.54 -23.44 21.02
C LEU A 18 26.71 -23.59 19.74
N PHE A 19 26.44 -24.83 19.31
CA PHE A 19 25.58 -25.09 18.16
C PHE A 19 24.15 -24.60 18.38
N VAL A 20 23.55 -24.91 19.54
CA VAL A 20 22.20 -24.44 19.89
C VAL A 20 22.15 -22.91 19.95
N CYS A 21 23.15 -22.27 20.55
CA CYS A 21 23.26 -20.81 20.58
C CYS A 21 23.38 -20.22 19.16
N ALA A 22 24.22 -20.79 18.30
CA ALA A 22 24.41 -20.33 16.93
C ALA A 22 23.12 -20.45 16.09
N VAL A 23 22.40 -21.57 16.22
CA VAL A 23 21.10 -21.78 15.56
C VAL A 23 20.06 -20.78 16.10
N GLY A 24 19.98 -20.59 17.41
CA GLY A 24 19.07 -19.64 18.03
C GLY A 24 19.31 -18.20 17.55
N VAL A 25 20.56 -17.73 17.55
CA VAL A 25 20.94 -16.42 17.04
C VAL A 25 20.62 -16.31 15.54
N SER A 26 20.91 -17.34 14.74
CA SER A 26 20.61 -17.36 13.31
C SER A 26 19.11 -17.24 13.03
N CYS A 27 18.26 -17.95 13.78
CA CYS A 27 16.80 -17.84 13.66
C CYS A 27 16.29 -16.43 14.00
N VAL A 28 16.83 -15.81 15.06
CA VAL A 28 16.45 -14.42 15.44
C VAL A 28 16.89 -13.42 14.37
N LEU A 29 18.12 -13.54 13.86
CA LEU A 29 18.62 -12.68 12.80
C LEU A 29 17.84 -12.89 11.49
N PHE A 30 17.53 -14.12 11.12
CA PHE A 30 16.74 -14.44 9.93
C PHE A 30 15.31 -13.91 10.04
N LYS A 31 14.64 -14.07 11.19
CA LYS A 31 13.32 -13.47 11.44
C LYS A 31 13.38 -11.95 11.33
N ARG A 32 14.40 -11.32 11.93
CA ARG A 32 14.58 -9.85 11.83
C ARG A 32 14.84 -9.41 10.39
N TRP A 33 15.66 -10.16 9.65
CA TRP A 33 15.93 -9.91 8.24
C TRP A 33 14.67 -10.04 7.39
N MET A 34 13.85 -11.08 7.63
CA MET A 34 12.57 -11.24 6.98
C MET A 34 11.64 -10.07 7.28
N VAL A 35 11.45 -9.69 8.55
CA VAL A 35 10.58 -8.55 8.92
C VAL A 35 11.06 -7.28 8.23
N MET A 36 12.36 -6.97 8.26
CA MET A 36 12.88 -5.82 7.51
C MET A 36 12.59 -5.98 6.01
N ARG A 37 12.89 -7.12 5.40
CA ARG A 37 12.75 -7.26 3.94
C ARG A 37 11.30 -7.23 3.44
N PHE A 38 10.36 -7.72 4.25
CA PHE A 38 9.00 -8.04 3.84
C PHE A 38 7.91 -7.17 4.47
N ASP A 39 8.24 -6.39 5.51
CA ASP A 39 7.32 -5.50 6.23
C ASP A 39 7.69 -4.02 6.08
N HIS A 40 8.56 -3.68 5.11
CA HIS A 40 8.72 -2.28 4.73
C HIS A 40 7.55 -1.86 3.85
N PRO A 41 6.63 -1.02 4.37
CA PRO A 41 5.58 -0.45 3.55
C PRO A 41 6.20 0.40 2.44
N GLU A 42 5.60 0.39 1.27
CA GLU A 42 5.90 1.41 0.27
C GLU A 42 4.89 2.53 0.45
N VAL A 43 5.38 3.77 0.56
CA VAL A 43 4.49 4.93 0.73
C VAL A 43 4.70 5.89 -0.42
N TYR A 44 3.59 6.20 -1.05
CA TYR A 44 3.48 7.08 -2.19
C TYR A 44 2.74 8.33 -1.74
N VAL A 45 3.34 9.50 -1.97
CA VAL A 45 2.73 10.78 -1.63
C VAL A 45 2.57 11.58 -2.90
N CYS A 46 1.35 12.00 -3.20
CA CYS A 46 1.01 12.81 -4.35
C CYS A 46 0.49 14.16 -3.88
N LYS A 47 1.06 15.24 -4.42
CA LYS A 47 0.63 16.61 -4.13
C LYS A 47 0.12 17.26 -5.43
N PRO A 48 -0.96 18.05 -5.38
CA PRO A 48 -1.40 18.82 -6.52
C PRO A 48 -0.35 19.89 -6.87
N THR A 49 -0.15 20.21 -8.15
CA THR A 49 0.79 21.26 -8.56
C THR A 49 0.14 22.65 -8.58
N ALA A 50 -1.19 22.70 -8.46
CA ALA A 50 -1.98 23.91 -8.32
C ALA A 50 -1.46 24.79 -7.17
N GLN A 51 -1.06 26.03 -7.51
CA GLN A 51 -0.53 26.98 -6.55
C GLN A 51 -1.57 27.30 -5.46
N GLY A 52 -1.17 27.10 -4.20
CA GLY A 52 -2.00 27.40 -3.04
C GLY A 52 -2.85 26.24 -2.52
N VAL A 53 -2.83 25.07 -3.19
CA VAL A 53 -3.47 23.86 -2.66
C VAL A 53 -2.51 23.17 -1.69
N ALA A 54 -2.92 23.05 -0.42
CA ALA A 54 -2.12 22.44 0.64
C ALA A 54 -2.43 20.95 0.86
N HIS A 55 -3.38 20.40 0.11
CA HIS A 55 -3.83 19.02 0.27
C HIS A 55 -2.79 18.03 -0.28
N GLU A 56 -2.72 16.84 0.32
CA GLU A 56 -1.86 15.74 -0.11
C GLU A 56 -2.63 14.42 -0.03
N ALA A 57 -2.35 13.53 -0.98
CA ALA A 57 -2.88 12.19 -1.04
C ALA A 57 -1.73 11.21 -0.77
N TRP A 58 -1.97 10.23 0.11
CA TRP A 58 -0.98 9.28 0.58
C TRP A 58 -1.53 7.88 0.36
N LEU A 59 -0.75 7.06 -0.32
CA LEU A 59 -1.09 5.68 -0.61
C LEU A 59 0.01 4.78 -0.01
N LEU A 60 -0.38 3.87 0.86
CA LEU A 60 0.54 2.98 1.57
C LEU A 60 0.27 1.54 1.20
N GLU A 61 1.25 0.87 0.59
CA GLU A 61 1.21 -0.57 0.36
C GLU A 61 1.52 -1.28 1.68
N ALA A 62 0.53 -1.98 2.25
CA ALA A 62 0.83 -2.86 3.37
C ALA A 62 1.75 -3.97 2.87
N GLY A 63 2.84 -4.22 3.61
CA GLY A 63 3.89 -5.15 3.19
C GLY A 63 3.39 -6.54 2.76
N SER A 64 4.33 -7.35 2.27
CA SER A 64 4.12 -8.58 1.48
C SER A 64 3.09 -9.65 1.92
N ILE A 65 2.54 -9.56 3.13
CA ILE A 65 1.62 -10.56 3.72
C ILE A 65 0.15 -10.08 3.76
N GLY A 66 -0.13 -8.79 3.49
CA GLY A 66 -1.50 -8.27 3.38
C GLY A 66 -1.58 -7.33 2.18
N ARG A 67 -2.04 -7.83 1.03
CA ARG A 67 -2.10 -7.06 -0.23
C ARG A 67 -3.25 -6.04 -0.19
N GLY A 68 -3.06 -4.98 0.59
CA GLY A 68 -4.00 -3.88 0.72
C GLY A 68 -3.29 -2.55 0.56
N TRP A 69 -3.95 -1.61 -0.08
CA TRP A 69 -3.46 -0.24 -0.22
C TRP A 69 -4.24 0.67 0.72
N TYR A 70 -3.58 1.21 1.73
CA TYR A 70 -4.24 2.14 2.63
C TYR A 70 -4.17 3.56 2.08
N PHE A 71 -5.33 4.19 1.97
CA PHE A 71 -5.45 5.55 1.50
C PHE A 71 -5.63 6.53 2.65
N PHE A 72 -4.83 7.59 2.62
CA PHE A 72 -4.90 8.71 3.55
C PHE A 72 -4.89 10.02 2.78
N VAL A 73 -5.49 11.03 3.37
CA VAL A 73 -5.34 12.40 2.86
C VAL A 73 -5.02 13.36 3.97
N ARG A 74 -4.29 14.41 3.61
CA ARG A 74 -3.94 15.50 4.51
C ARG A 74 -4.36 16.80 3.86
N LYS A 75 -5.24 17.59 4.50
CA LYS A 75 -5.73 18.84 3.89
C LYS A 75 -4.81 20.05 4.14
N ASP A 76 -4.03 20.00 5.20
CA ASP A 76 -3.09 21.06 5.55
C ASP A 76 -1.81 20.40 6.03
N ALA A 77 -0.65 20.96 5.67
CA ALA A 77 0.65 20.52 6.16
C ALA A 77 0.75 20.51 7.69
N SER A 78 -0.06 21.34 8.37
CA SER A 78 -0.15 21.39 9.84
C SER A 78 -0.93 20.22 10.45
N GLN A 79 -1.71 19.49 9.66
CA GLN A 79 -2.57 18.40 10.12
C GLN A 79 -1.89 17.03 9.98
N THR A 80 -2.31 16.08 10.81
CA THR A 80 -1.95 14.67 10.62
C THR A 80 -2.73 14.10 9.43
N PRO A 81 -2.11 13.28 8.56
CA PRO A 81 -2.84 12.53 7.54
C PRO A 81 -3.97 11.73 8.18
N HIS A 82 -5.17 11.80 7.60
CA HIS A 82 -6.32 11.07 8.08
C HIS A 82 -6.60 9.88 7.19
N TYR A 83 -6.92 8.75 7.83
CA TYR A 83 -7.27 7.53 7.14
C TYR A 83 -8.63 7.68 6.47
N ILE A 84 -8.70 7.29 5.20
CA ILE A 84 -9.94 7.25 4.45
C ILE A 84 -10.46 5.81 4.36
N GLU A 85 -9.69 4.95 3.70
CA GLU A 85 -10.17 3.63 3.31
C GLU A 85 -9.00 2.68 2.99
N ASN A 86 -9.28 1.39 3.07
CA ASN A 86 -8.38 0.33 2.59
C ASN A 86 -8.87 -0.10 1.21
N ILE A 87 -8.03 0.11 0.21
CA ILE A 87 -8.24 -0.34 -1.16
C ILE A 87 -7.77 -1.80 -1.19
N GLU A 88 -8.67 -2.70 -0.81
CA GLU A 88 -8.48 -4.15 -0.93
C GLU A 88 -8.86 -4.58 -2.34
N LEU A 89 -7.86 -4.65 -3.21
CA LEU A 89 -8.02 -5.25 -4.53
C LEU A 89 -7.50 -6.67 -4.37
N GLY A 90 -8.37 -7.67 -4.49
CA GLY A 90 -8.07 -9.09 -4.19
C GLY A 90 -6.93 -9.75 -5.00
N PHE A 91 -6.16 -8.96 -5.77
CA PHE A 91 -5.05 -9.39 -6.63
C PHE A 91 -3.82 -8.49 -6.39
N SER A 92 -2.61 -9.00 -6.66
CA SER A 92 -1.43 -8.13 -6.59
C SER A 92 -1.48 -7.15 -7.76
N GLU A 93 -1.90 -5.94 -7.51
CA GLU A 93 -1.93 -4.86 -8.49
C GLU A 93 -0.76 -3.93 -8.22
N ASP A 94 0.01 -3.67 -9.28
CA ASP A 94 1.07 -2.66 -9.21
C ASP A 94 0.41 -1.29 -9.36
N LEU A 95 0.84 -0.31 -8.56
CA LEU A 95 0.43 1.07 -8.75
C LEU A 95 0.86 1.55 -10.15
N ALA A 96 -0.10 1.89 -11.01
CA ALA A 96 0.17 2.38 -12.35
C ALA A 96 0.35 3.91 -12.38
N GLY A 97 -0.44 4.62 -11.57
CA GLY A 97 -0.41 6.07 -11.53
C GLY A 97 -1.28 6.68 -10.44
N MET A 98 -1.02 7.94 -10.18
CA MET A 98 -1.84 8.81 -9.34
C MET A 98 -1.96 10.15 -10.05
N GLU A 99 -3.15 10.73 -10.08
CA GLU A 99 -3.38 11.98 -10.78
C GLU A 99 -4.29 12.92 -9.99
N TRP A 100 -4.09 14.22 -10.20
CA TRP A 100 -4.94 15.29 -9.70
C TRP A 100 -5.67 15.96 -10.86
N SER A 101 -6.89 16.42 -10.60
CA SER A 101 -7.51 17.43 -11.46
C SER A 101 -6.74 18.74 -11.39
N ARG A 102 -6.83 19.55 -12.44
CA ARG A 102 -6.10 20.82 -12.55
C ARG A 102 -6.41 21.80 -11.41
N ASP A 103 -7.62 21.78 -10.88
CA ASP A 103 -8.02 22.61 -9.75
C ASP A 103 -7.62 22.03 -8.38
N GLY A 104 -7.03 20.83 -8.35
CA GLY A 104 -6.64 20.12 -7.12
C GLY A 104 -7.82 19.60 -6.29
N ALA A 105 -9.05 19.61 -6.82
CA ALA A 105 -10.24 19.16 -6.10
C ALA A 105 -10.42 17.63 -6.14
N LEU A 106 -10.02 16.98 -7.23
CA LEU A 106 -10.14 15.54 -7.41
C LEU A 106 -8.76 14.88 -7.44
N PHE A 107 -8.65 13.75 -6.75
CA PHE A 107 -7.52 12.85 -6.81
C PHE A 107 -7.98 11.47 -7.30
N ALA A 108 -7.22 10.83 -8.17
CA ALA A 108 -7.52 9.47 -8.64
C ALA A 108 -6.29 8.57 -8.61
N VAL A 109 -6.51 7.30 -8.29
CA VAL A 109 -5.50 6.23 -8.28
C VAL A 109 -5.78 5.27 -9.41
N THR A 110 -4.75 5.02 -10.22
CA THR A 110 -4.76 4.04 -11.30
C THR A 110 -3.89 2.85 -10.92
N MET A 111 -4.43 1.65 -11.06
CA MET A 111 -3.74 0.41 -10.73
C MET A 111 -3.68 -0.52 -11.95
N ARG A 112 -2.59 -1.26 -12.06
CA ARG A 112 -2.37 -2.24 -13.13
C ARG A 112 -2.81 -3.61 -12.64
N MET A 113 -3.80 -4.18 -13.29
CA MET A 113 -4.31 -5.49 -12.97
C MET A 113 -3.38 -6.57 -13.52
N LYS A 114 -2.85 -7.43 -12.64
CA LYS A 114 -1.94 -8.49 -13.04
C LYS A 114 -2.67 -9.55 -13.87
N GLY A 115 -2.18 -9.77 -15.09
CA GLY A 115 -2.70 -10.80 -16.00
C GLY A 115 -3.61 -10.27 -17.11
N SER A 116 -4.23 -9.10 -16.95
CA SER A 116 -5.01 -8.46 -18.04
C SER A 116 -4.17 -7.50 -18.89
N GLY A 117 -3.04 -7.02 -18.35
CA GLY A 117 -2.23 -5.98 -18.98
C GLY A 117 -2.93 -4.60 -19.03
N GLY A 118 -4.14 -4.51 -18.47
CA GLY A 118 -4.93 -3.29 -18.39
C GLY A 118 -4.58 -2.46 -17.15
N GLU A 119 -4.72 -1.14 -17.30
CA GLU A 119 -4.67 -0.17 -16.22
C GLU A 119 -6.08 0.38 -16.03
N SER A 120 -6.52 0.50 -14.78
CA SER A 120 -7.81 1.10 -14.47
C SER A 120 -7.68 2.06 -13.32
N ARG A 121 -8.43 3.16 -13.38
CA ARG A 121 -8.72 3.94 -12.18
C ARG A 121 -9.57 3.08 -11.26
N VAL A 122 -9.11 2.85 -10.05
CA VAL A 122 -9.78 1.98 -9.07
C VAL A 122 -10.34 2.76 -7.90
N TYR A 123 -9.87 3.98 -7.71
CA TYR A 123 -10.22 4.82 -6.59
C TYR A 123 -10.13 6.30 -6.96
N ALA A 124 -11.01 7.12 -6.40
CA ALA A 124 -10.89 8.57 -6.44
C ALA A 124 -11.33 9.22 -5.12
N TYR A 125 -10.90 10.45 -4.89
CA TYR A 125 -11.27 11.25 -3.73
C TYR A 125 -11.60 12.68 -4.16
N ASP A 126 -12.76 13.17 -3.71
CA ASP A 126 -13.19 14.55 -3.91
C ASP A 126 -12.93 15.37 -2.64
N PHE A 127 -11.92 16.23 -2.68
CA PHE A 127 -11.53 17.13 -1.60
C PHE A 127 -12.54 18.26 -1.37
N SER A 128 -13.34 18.62 -2.39
CA SER A 128 -14.37 19.65 -2.25
C SER A 128 -15.56 19.15 -1.44
N GLN A 129 -15.86 17.85 -1.54
CA GLN A 129 -16.95 17.18 -0.83
C GLN A 129 -16.46 16.38 0.39
N ASP A 130 -15.16 16.26 0.56
CA ASP A 130 -14.53 15.40 1.57
C ASP A 130 -15.01 13.96 1.49
N LYS A 131 -15.04 13.42 0.28
CA LYS A 131 -15.72 12.16 -0.01
C LYS A 131 -14.86 11.23 -0.86
N ALA A 132 -14.69 10.01 -0.35
CA ALA A 132 -14.20 8.88 -1.12
C ALA A 132 -15.19 8.52 -2.23
N MET A 133 -14.66 8.37 -3.44
CA MET A 133 -15.38 7.91 -4.62
C MET A 133 -14.85 6.54 -4.97
N THR A 134 -15.57 5.51 -4.55
CA THR A 134 -15.34 4.15 -4.98
C THR A 134 -16.19 3.85 -6.20
N PRO A 135 -15.73 2.98 -7.11
CA PRO A 135 -16.60 2.46 -8.15
C PRO A 135 -17.85 1.86 -7.50
N PRO A 136 -19.02 1.92 -8.16
CA PRO A 136 -20.30 1.51 -7.58
C PRO A 136 -20.41 0.00 -7.25
N PHE A 137 -19.31 -0.76 -7.33
CA PHE A 137 -19.27 -2.19 -7.10
C PHE A 137 -18.19 -2.51 -6.04
N PRO A 138 -18.49 -3.33 -5.02
CA PRO A 138 -17.51 -3.72 -4.03
C PRO A 138 -16.50 -4.69 -4.66
N TYR A 139 -15.22 -4.30 -4.68
CA TYR A 139 -14.11 -5.21 -5.00
C TYR A 139 -14.02 -6.41 -4.04
N GLU A 140 -14.72 -6.36 -2.90
CA GLU A 140 -14.86 -7.47 -1.94
C GLU A 140 -15.40 -8.76 -2.57
N THR A 141 -15.94 -8.72 -3.79
CA THR A 141 -16.60 -9.88 -4.41
C THR A 141 -16.13 -10.20 -5.83
N LEU A 142 -14.82 -10.17 -6.08
CA LEU A 142 -14.26 -10.99 -7.18
C LEU A 142 -14.42 -12.51 -6.94
N TRP A 143 -14.99 -12.90 -5.79
CA TRP A 143 -15.40 -14.26 -5.44
C TRP A 143 -16.92 -14.44 -5.24
N ASP A 144 -17.72 -13.37 -5.26
CA ASP A 144 -19.16 -13.45 -4.94
C ASP A 144 -20.03 -12.58 -5.87
N ILE A 145 -19.96 -12.92 -7.16
CA ILE A 145 -20.77 -12.39 -8.28
C ILE A 145 -22.31 -12.49 -7.99
N ASP A 146 -22.72 -13.19 -6.93
CA ASP A 146 -24.13 -13.38 -6.58
C ASP A 146 -24.81 -12.18 -5.92
N SER A 147 -24.07 -11.13 -5.53
CA SER A 147 -24.61 -10.01 -4.73
C SER A 147 -25.18 -8.84 -5.55
N PHE A 148 -25.02 -8.81 -6.88
CA PHE A 148 -25.61 -7.79 -7.76
C PHE A 148 -26.36 -8.44 -8.95
N PRO A 149 -27.71 -8.40 -8.97
CA PRO A 149 -28.49 -9.08 -10.00
C PRO A 149 -28.33 -8.47 -11.41
N ASP A 150 -27.99 -7.17 -11.50
CA ASP A 150 -27.89 -6.46 -12.78
C ASP A 150 -26.47 -6.43 -13.37
N SER A 151 -25.42 -6.82 -12.61
CA SER A 151 -24.02 -6.83 -13.08
C SER A 151 -23.52 -8.23 -13.48
N LYS A 152 -24.29 -9.29 -13.18
CA LYS A 152 -23.95 -10.68 -13.52
C LYS A 152 -23.68 -10.91 -15.00
N ASP A 153 -24.29 -10.11 -15.86
CA ASP A 153 -24.21 -10.24 -17.32
C ASP A 153 -23.22 -9.26 -17.97
N MET A 154 -22.64 -8.33 -17.21
CA MET A 154 -21.64 -7.40 -17.75
C MET A 154 -20.23 -7.97 -17.57
N PRO A 155 -19.46 -8.13 -18.66
CA PRO A 155 -18.04 -8.45 -18.55
C PRO A 155 -17.35 -7.42 -17.65
N GLN A 156 -16.50 -7.87 -16.73
CA GLN A 156 -15.74 -7.01 -15.82
C GLN A 156 -15.04 -5.86 -16.57
N GLU A 157 -14.48 -6.15 -17.75
CA GLU A 157 -13.86 -5.16 -18.63
C GLU A 157 -14.80 -4.01 -19.03
N ALA A 158 -16.07 -4.29 -19.31
CA ALA A 158 -17.05 -3.28 -19.69
C ALA A 158 -17.41 -2.36 -18.51
N VAL A 159 -17.44 -2.91 -17.31
CA VAL A 159 -17.70 -2.18 -16.06
C VAL A 159 -16.52 -1.28 -15.72
N THR A 160 -15.31 -1.84 -15.72
CA THR A 160 -14.07 -1.10 -15.52
C THR A 160 -13.95 0.06 -16.52
N ALA A 161 -14.28 -0.18 -17.80
CA ALA A 161 -14.29 0.87 -18.82
C ALA A 161 -15.41 1.91 -18.65
N ALA A 162 -16.56 1.56 -18.05
CA ALA A 162 -17.61 2.52 -17.74
C ALA A 162 -17.18 3.45 -16.59
N TRP A 163 -16.63 2.87 -15.53
CA TRP A 163 -16.08 3.63 -14.40
C TRP A 163 -14.93 4.54 -14.82
N ASP A 164 -13.99 4.03 -15.62
CA ASP A 164 -12.87 4.82 -16.12
C ASP A 164 -13.36 6.04 -16.92
N ARG A 165 -14.42 5.87 -17.73
CA ARG A 165 -15.05 6.97 -18.47
C ARG A 165 -15.72 7.99 -17.55
N GLU A 166 -16.39 7.54 -16.49
CA GLU A 166 -17.05 8.43 -15.52
C GLU A 166 -16.03 9.27 -14.75
N LEU A 167 -14.99 8.65 -14.19
CA LEU A 167 -13.91 9.36 -13.52
C LEU A 167 -13.18 10.32 -14.46
N LYS A 168 -12.93 9.88 -15.70
CA LYS A 168 -12.34 10.75 -16.71
C LYS A 168 -13.22 11.98 -16.97
N ALA A 169 -14.54 11.80 -17.11
CA ALA A 169 -15.46 12.91 -17.31
C ALA A 169 -15.48 13.88 -16.12
N LEU A 170 -15.38 13.37 -14.88
CA LEU A 170 -15.27 14.20 -13.68
C LEU A 170 -13.96 14.98 -13.64
N ILE A 171 -12.83 14.33 -13.88
CA ILE A 171 -11.52 15.00 -13.96
C ILE A 171 -11.54 16.08 -15.05
N ASP A 172 -12.12 15.77 -16.21
CA ASP A 172 -12.26 16.72 -17.33
C ASP A 172 -13.19 17.91 -16.95
N ALA A 173 -14.25 17.68 -16.16
CA ALA A 173 -15.09 18.75 -15.61
C ALA A 173 -14.35 19.67 -14.63
N HIS A 174 -13.34 19.14 -13.94
CA HIS A 174 -12.43 19.87 -13.05
C HIS A 174 -11.19 20.43 -13.77
N GLY A 175 -11.32 20.73 -15.07
CA GLY A 175 -10.28 21.36 -15.88
C GLY A 175 -9.29 20.39 -16.53
N GLY A 176 -9.59 19.09 -16.48
CA GLY A 176 -8.75 18.03 -17.03
C GLY A 176 -7.63 17.58 -16.09
N PRO A 177 -6.92 16.51 -16.46
CA PRO A 177 -5.76 16.07 -15.70
C PRO A 177 -4.69 17.17 -15.74
N GLU A 178 -3.98 17.32 -14.63
CA GLU A 178 -2.82 18.20 -14.49
C GLU A 178 -1.61 17.61 -15.24
N GLY A 179 -1.73 17.45 -16.56
CA GLY A 179 -0.73 16.79 -17.40
C GLY A 179 -0.47 15.32 -17.01
N PRO A 180 0.42 14.62 -17.72
CA PRO A 180 0.88 13.32 -17.25
C PRO A 180 1.74 13.52 -16.00
N MET A 181 1.13 13.42 -14.82
CA MET A 181 1.85 12.89 -13.66
C MET A 181 2.08 11.39 -13.92
N THR A 182 2.97 11.07 -14.86
CA THR A 182 3.86 9.92 -14.65
C THR A 182 4.32 10.00 -13.21
N VAL A 183 4.34 8.89 -12.47
CA VAL A 183 4.81 8.81 -11.07
C VAL A 183 6.20 9.45 -10.96
N ILE A 184 6.27 10.79 -10.90
CA ILE A 184 7.49 11.57 -11.18
C ILE A 184 8.29 11.73 -9.91
N ASP A 185 7.63 11.59 -8.77
CA ASP A 185 8.30 11.27 -7.55
C ASP A 185 7.63 10.03 -6.96
N GLN A 186 8.18 8.84 -7.24
CA GLN A 186 8.48 7.98 -6.11
C GLN A 186 9.37 8.83 -5.20
N ILE A 187 8.77 9.72 -4.41
CA ILE A 187 9.41 10.16 -3.18
C ILE A 187 9.60 8.81 -2.51
N ARG A 188 10.82 8.28 -2.53
CA ARG A 188 11.23 7.25 -1.59
C ARG A 188 10.89 7.88 -0.26
N SER A 189 9.72 7.52 0.24
CA SER A 189 9.16 8.22 1.38
C SER A 189 10.21 8.18 2.48
N PRO A 190 10.37 9.23 3.30
CA PRO A 190 11.18 9.13 4.50
C PRO A 190 10.74 7.94 5.38
N LEU A 191 9.55 7.39 5.16
CA LEU A 191 9.06 6.13 5.72
C LEU A 191 9.87 4.88 5.34
N ARG A 192 10.65 4.93 4.26
CA ARG A 192 11.62 3.88 3.89
C ARG A 192 12.87 3.93 4.76
N ASP A 193 13.21 5.12 5.24
CA ASP A 193 14.35 5.37 6.13
C ASP A 193 13.95 5.30 7.61
N LEU A 194 12.65 5.26 7.92
CA LEU A 194 12.18 5.02 9.27
C LEU A 194 12.70 3.66 9.73
N ASP A 195 13.36 3.68 10.89
CA ASP A 195 13.71 2.43 11.52
C ASP A 195 12.44 1.69 11.99
N TYR A 196 12.59 0.41 12.32
CA TYR A 196 11.47 -0.41 12.76
C TYR A 196 10.69 0.18 13.95
N ARG A 197 11.33 0.93 14.85
CA ARG A 197 10.64 1.56 15.99
C ARG A 197 9.79 2.73 15.54
N GLU A 198 10.31 3.57 14.66
CA GLU A 198 9.55 4.71 14.12
C GLU A 198 8.37 4.21 13.28
N TRP A 199 8.56 3.14 12.52
CA TRP A 199 7.47 2.47 11.82
C TRP A 199 6.40 1.94 12.77
N MET A 200 6.78 1.23 13.83
CA MET A 200 5.83 0.73 14.83
C MET A 200 5.13 1.86 15.60
N LYS A 201 5.82 2.97 15.83
CA LYS A 201 5.23 4.18 16.44
C LYS A 201 4.19 4.79 15.51
N LEU A 202 4.51 4.93 14.23
CA LEU A 202 3.57 5.41 13.22
C LEU A 202 2.36 4.49 13.09
N LYS A 203 2.57 3.16 13.00
CA LYS A 203 1.47 2.17 13.04
C LYS A 203 0.54 2.42 14.23
N LYS A 204 1.10 2.61 15.42
CA LYS A 204 0.31 2.87 16.64
C LYS A 204 -0.42 4.22 16.61
N GLU A 205 0.22 5.28 16.12
CA GLU A 205 -0.38 6.62 15.98
C GLU A 205 -1.51 6.64 14.94
N LEU A 206 -1.37 5.85 13.88
CA LEU A 206 -2.40 5.65 12.85
C LEU A 206 -3.49 4.65 13.27
N GLY A 207 -3.41 4.06 14.47
CA GLY A 207 -4.39 3.08 14.96
C GLY A 207 -4.30 1.70 14.29
N TRP A 208 -3.19 1.39 13.63
CA TRP A 208 -2.94 0.10 12.98
C TRP A 208 -2.40 -0.92 13.99
N GLY A 209 -3.32 -1.78 14.47
CA GLY A 209 -2.99 -2.93 15.28
C GLY A 209 -3.13 -2.67 16.79
N ASN A 210 -4.18 -3.26 17.36
CA ASN A 210 -4.08 -3.93 18.66
C ASN A 210 -3.70 -5.39 18.41
#